data_AF-A0A355GHQ9-F1
#
_entry.id   AF-A0A355GHQ9-F1
#
_cell.length_a   1.000
_cell.length_b   1.000
_cell.length_c   1.000
_cell.angle_alpha   90.00
_cell.angle_beta   90.00
_cell.angle_gamma   90.00
#
_symmetry.space_group_name_H-M   'P 1'
#
loop_
_entity.id
_entity.type
_entity.pdbx_description
1 polymer ?
#
loop_
_entity_poly.entity_id
_entity_poly.type
_entity_poly.pdbx_seq_one_letter_code
_entity_poly.pdbx_strand_id
1 'polypeptide(L)' 'MHRFDANLNLLFQEAEKQGFLTFQQVHTFLPDEGGNPALIEYIVVGLEERNLDLIDDPNADIDDEEVT' A
#
# COMPACT_ATOMS: atom_id res chain seq x y z
N MET A 1 9.63 -6.88 -18.57
CA MET A 1 8.83 -5.92 -17.79
C MET A 1 7.46 -6.53 -17.51
N HIS A 2 7.35 -7.52 -16.61
CA HIS A 2 6.08 -8.23 -16.34
C HIS A 2 5.87 -8.63 -14.88
N ARG A 3 6.93 -8.64 -14.05
CA ARG A 3 6.81 -8.99 -12.63
C ARG A 3 6.16 -7.87 -11.82
N PHE A 4 6.34 -6.62 -12.22
CA PHE A 4 5.80 -5.45 -11.53
C PHE A 4 4.28 -5.37 -11.63
N ASP A 5 3.72 -5.59 -12.82
CA ASP A 5 2.26 -5.60 -13.02
C ASP A 5 1.56 -6.70 -12.21
N ALA A 6 2.16 -7.89 -12.15
CA ALA A 6 1.60 -9.01 -11.39
C ALA A 6 1.60 -8.72 -9.89
N ASN A 7 2.69 -8.17 -9.35
CA ASN A 7 2.76 -7.82 -7.94
C ASN A 7 1.83 -6.64 -7.61
N LEU A 8 1.73 -5.63 -8.49
CA LEU A 8 0.86 -4.47 -8.28
C LEU A 8 -0.60 -4.90 -8.23
N ASN A 9 -0.99 -5.82 -9.11
CA ASN A 9 -2.34 -6.37 -9.11
C ASN A 9 -2.64 -7.15 -7.82
N LEU A 10 -1.66 -7.88 -7.27
CA LEU A 10 -1.82 -8.55 -5.97
C LEU A 10 -2.01 -7.56 -4.82
N LEU A 11 -1.25 -6.45 -4.83
CA LEU A 11 -1.38 -5.37 -3.84
C LEU A 11 -2.81 -4.82 -3.83
N PHE A 12 -3.37 -4.51 -5.00
CA PHE A 12 -4.74 -4.02 -5.11
C PHE A 12 -5.78 -5.08 -4.76
N GLN A 13 -5.58 -6.35 -5.11
CA GLN A 13 -6.50 -7.42 -4.71
C GLN A 13 -6.59 -7.60 -3.20
N GLU A 14 -5.48 -7.41 -2.47
CA GLU A 14 -5.52 -7.40 -1.01
C GLU A 14 -6.22 -6.15 -0.48
N ALA A 15 -5.92 -4.98 -1.04
CA ALA A 15 -6.59 -3.74 -0.65
C ALA A 15 -8.11 -3.78 -0.88
N GLU A 16 -8.57 -4.33 -2.01
CA GLU A 16 -10.00 -4.49 -2.32
C GLU A 16 -10.71 -5.45 -1.35
N LYS A 17 -10.02 -6.50 -0.86
CA LYS A 17 -10.60 -7.40 0.15
C LYS A 17 -10.78 -6.73 1.51
N GLN A 18 -9.88 -5.82 1.84
CA GLN A 18 -9.88 -5.09 3.12
C GLN A 18 -10.74 -3.81 3.05
N GLY A 19 -10.93 -3.26 1.85
CA GLY A 19 -11.56 -1.97 1.58
C GLY A 19 -10.61 -0.78 1.67
N PHE A 20 -9.32 -1.00 1.93
CA PHE A 20 -8.27 0.01 2.06
C PHE A 20 -6.89 -0.58 1.80
N LEU A 21 -5.92 0.28 1.48
CA LEU A 21 -4.50 -0.07 1.36
C LEU A 21 -3.72 0.55 2.50
N THR A 22 -2.73 -0.16 3.07
CA THR A 22 -1.91 0.39 4.17
C THR A 22 -0.56 0.93 3.70
N PHE A 23 -0.04 1.95 4.37
CA PHE A 23 1.32 2.46 4.11
C PHE A 23 2.38 1.37 4.24
N GLN A 24 2.18 0.45 5.19
CA GLN A 24 3.07 -0.70 5.37
C GLN A 24 3.06 -1.62 4.15
N GLN A 25 1.89 -1.90 3.56
CA GLN A 25 1.78 -2.69 2.33
C GLN A 25 2.47 -2.01 1.14
N VAL A 26 2.32 -0.69 0.99
CA VAL A 26 3.02 0.10 -0.03
C VAL A 26 4.53 0.05 0.18
N HIS A 27 4.99 0.19 1.42
CA HIS A 27 6.40 0.15 1.76
C HIS A 27 7.01 -1.24 1.50
N THR A 28 6.31 -2.30 1.90
CA THR A 28 6.71 -3.70 1.62
C THR A 28 6.70 -4.00 0.12
N PHE A 29 5.81 -3.37 -0.64
CA PHE A 29 5.77 -3.46 -2.10
C PHE A 29 6.96 -2.74 -2.78
N LEU A 30 7.57 -1.77 -2.10
CA LEU A 30 8.72 -0.98 -2.57
C LEU A 30 10.00 -1.24 -1.74
N PRO A 31 10.53 -2.49 -1.67
CA PRO A 31 11.49 -2.87 -0.62
C PRO A 31 12.96 -2.47 -0.84
N ASP A 32 13.36 -1.82 -1.94
CA ASP A 32 14.79 -1.54 -2.19
C ASP A 32 15.02 -0.16 -2.82
N GLU A 33 15.46 0.78 -1.98
CA GLU A 33 16.30 1.95 -2.32
C GLU A 33 15.86 2.92 -3.44
N GLY A 34 14.56 3.12 -3.64
CA GLY A 34 14.06 4.16 -4.53
C GLY A 34 12.93 3.63 -5.38
N GLY A 35 11.79 3.37 -4.73
CA GLY A 35 10.54 3.09 -5.41
C GLY A 35 10.40 4.01 -6.60
N ASN A 36 10.34 3.42 -7.79
CA ASN A 36 10.24 4.20 -9.03
C ASN A 36 9.07 5.18 -8.85
N PRO A 37 9.26 6.49 -9.01
CA PRO A 37 8.19 7.47 -8.80
C PRO A 37 6.96 7.16 -9.64
N ALA A 38 7.13 6.54 -10.81
CA ALA A 38 6.04 6.05 -11.62
C ALA A 38 5.18 4.98 -10.91
N LEU A 39 5.77 4.12 -10.06
CA LEU A 39 5.02 3.14 -9.27
C LEU A 39 4.15 3.80 -8.21
N ILE A 40 4.63 4.87 -7.57
CA ILE A 40 3.80 5.66 -6.65
C ILE A 40 2.62 6.26 -7.42
N GLU A 41 2.87 6.84 -8.60
CA GLU A 41 1.79 7.37 -9.45
C GLU A 41 0.79 6.27 -9.83
N TYR A 42 1.25 5.07 -10.21
CA TYR A 42 0.35 3.95 -10.51
C TYR A 42 -0.45 3.50 -9.29
N ILE A 43 0.13 3.53 -8.09
CA ILE A 43 -0.59 3.21 -6.85
C ILE A 43 -1.68 4.26 -6.60
N VAL A 44 -1.34 5.55 -6.67
CA VAL A 44 -2.28 6.66 -6.46
C VAL A 44 -3.44 6.58 -7.45
N VAL A 45 -3.15 6.48 -8.75
CA VAL A 45 -4.19 6.35 -9.78
C VAL A 45 -5.03 5.09 -9.56
N GLY A 46 -4.41 3.97 -9.21
CA GLY A 46 -5.13 2.72 -8.98
C GLY A 46 -6.04 2.73 -7.75
N LEU A 47 -5.68 3.50 -6.71
CA LEU A 47 -6.53 3.76 -5.54
C LEU A 47 -7.74 4.61 -5.92
N GLU A 48 -7.54 5.71 -6.66
CA GLU A 48 -8.63 6.59 -7.10
C GLU A 48 -9.63 5.85 -8.00
N GLU A 49 -9.14 5.08 -8.98
CA GLU A 49 -9.97 4.27 -9.89
C GLU A 49 -10.83 3.23 -9.15
N ARG A 50 -10.35 2.73 -8.01
CA ARG A 50 -11.02 1.70 -7.18
C ARG A 50 -11.79 2.28 -6.00
N ASN A 51 -11.71 3.59 -5.79
CA ASN A 51 -12.28 4.26 -4.63
C ASN A 51 -11.78 3.67 -3.29
N LEU A 52 -10.49 3.37 -3.22
CA LEU A 52 -9.82 2.83 -2.03
C LEU A 52 -9.06 3.94 -1.31
N ASP A 53 -9.16 3.93 0.02
CA ASP A 53 -8.38 4.83 0.88
C ASP A 53 -7.01 4.24 1.20
N LEU A 54 -6.03 5.13 1.35
CA LEU A 54 -4.71 4.81 1.88
C LEU A 54 -4.65 5.22 3.35
N ILE A 55 -4.53 4.23 4.24
CA ILE A 55 -4.54 4.44 5.69
C ILE A 55 -3.27 3.89 6.35
N ASP A 56 -3.04 4.26 7.60
CA ASP A 56 -2.08 3.55 8.44
C ASP A 56 -2.56 2.15 8.77
N ASP A 57 -1.63 1.22 9.00
CA ASP A 57 -2.00 -0.15 9.28
C ASP A 57 -2.74 -0.24 10.63
N PRO A 58 -4.02 -0.64 10.66
CA PRO A 58 -4.79 -0.67 11.91
C PRO A 58 -4.34 -1.79 12.86
N ASN A 59 -3.52 -2.73 12.36
CA ASN A 59 -2.89 -3.78 13.14
C ASN A 59 -1.39 -3.54 13.36
N ALA A 60 -0.82 -2.43 12.86
CA ALA A 60 0.45 -1.98 13.38
C ALA A 60 0.24 -1.85 14.88
N ASP A 61 1.02 -2.61 15.64
CA ASP A 61 1.00 -2.58 17.09
C ASP A 61 1.36 -1.15 17.47
N ILE A 62 0.33 -0.29 17.60
CA ILE A 62 0.45 0.99 18.27
C ILE A 62 0.60 0.54 19.71
N ASP A 63 1.84 0.20 20.09
CA ASP A 63 2.22 0.08 21.49
C ASP A 63 1.79 1.42 22.08
N ASP A 64 0.68 1.35 22.80
CA ASP A 64 -0.03 2.45 23.42
C ASP A 64 0.91 2.96 24.52
N GLU A 65 1.99 3.63 24.12
CA GLU A 65 2.78 4.47 25.01
C GLU A 65 2.02 5.80 25.17
N GLU A 66 0.73 5.70 25.54
CA GLU A 66 0.02 6.80 26.16
C GLU A 66 0.34 6.79 27.67
N VAL A 67 0.77 7.97 28.13
CA VAL A 67 0.79 8.51 29.49
C VAL A 67 1.75 7.91 30.54
N THR A 68 2.88 8.61 30.70
CA THR A 68 3.32 9.09 32.03
C THR A 68 3.97 10.46 31.93
#